data_AF-A0AAD7IP66-F1
#
_entry.id   AF-A0AAD7IP66-F1
#
_cell.length_a   1.000
_cell.length_b   1.000
_cell.length_c   1.000
_cell.angle_alpha   90.00
_cell.angle_beta   90.00
_cell.angle_gamma   90.00
#
_symmetry.space_group_name_H-M   'P 1'
#
loop_
_entity.id
_entity.type
_entity.pdbx_description
1 polymer ?
#
loop_
_entity_poly.entity_id
_entity_poly.type
_entity_poly.pdbx_seq_one_letter_code
_entity_poly.pdbx_strand_id
1 'polypeptide(L)'
;ATEQIATAVQTYTTRPVHRKALKLDSPDPFNGQPDKVEAFLNALILYFTGQEIRDDDQRIIFALSLVKGGAGNIAGSWADLQRKLIVEFNGAPTNPNGHIGTWAQFVTDFTAYFQYNSSKDEAQMKL
;
A
#
# COMPACT_ATOMS: atom_id res chain seq x y z
N ALA A 1 39.11 -26.65 -30.33
CA ALA A 1 38.34 -27.00 -29.11
C ALA A 1 38.04 -25.78 -28.21
N THR A 2 38.14 -24.55 -28.74
CA THR A 2 38.09 -23.29 -27.96
C THR A 2 36.77 -22.53 -28.12
N GLU A 3 35.97 -22.84 -29.14
CA GLU A 3 34.74 -22.09 -29.45
C GLU A 3 33.52 -22.52 -28.63
N GLN A 4 33.48 -23.77 -28.14
CA GLN A 4 32.35 -24.24 -27.33
C GLN A 4 32.34 -23.68 -25.91
N ILE A 5 33.50 -23.24 -25.39
CA ILE A 5 33.63 -22.68 -24.04
C ILE A 5 33.17 -21.21 -24.03
N ALA A 6 33.44 -20.45 -25.10
CA ALA A 6 33.03 -19.05 -25.21
C ALA A 6 31.50 -18.89 -25.30
N THR A 7 30.82 -19.79 -26.01
CA THR A 7 29.35 -19.79 -26.16
C THR A 7 28.66 -20.19 -24.86
N ALA A 8 29.26 -21.09 -24.07
CA ALA A 8 28.71 -21.48 -22.77
C ALA A 8 28.78 -20.33 -21.74
N VAL A 9 29.82 -19.50 -21.75
CA VAL A 9 29.93 -18.37 -20.80
C VAL A 9 28.90 -17.27 -21.08
N GLN A 10 28.53 -17.05 -22.34
CA GLN A 10 27.49 -16.06 -22.69
C GLN A 10 26.08 -16.47 -22.25
N THR A 11 25.76 -17.77 -22.21
CA THR A 11 24.43 -18.24 -21.81
C THR A 11 24.19 -18.22 -20.29
N TYR A 12 25.23 -18.07 -19.46
CA TYR A 12 25.07 -17.92 -18.01
C TYR A 12 24.83 -16.47 -17.54
N THR A 13 25.11 -15.46 -18.37
CA THR A 13 25.05 -14.04 -17.94
C THR A 13 23.67 -13.40 -18.14
N THR A 14 22.75 -14.04 -18.87
CA THR A 14 21.46 -13.44 -19.26
C THR A 14 20.23 -14.18 -18.74
N ARG A 15 20.37 -15.07 -17.73
CA ARG A 15 19.18 -15.61 -17.08
C ARG A 15 18.62 -14.54 -16.14
N PRO A 16 17.47 -13.90 -16.42
CA PRO A 16 16.82 -13.09 -15.41
C PRO A 16 16.56 -14.01 -14.23
N VAL A 17 17.23 -13.72 -13.10
CA VAL A 17 16.88 -14.33 -11.84
C VAL A 17 15.51 -13.76 -11.51
N HIS A 18 14.44 -14.43 -11.96
CA HIS A 18 13.11 -14.20 -11.42
C HIS A 18 13.20 -14.56 -9.95
N ARG A 19 13.53 -13.57 -9.10
CA ARG A 19 13.35 -13.69 -7.66
C ARG A 19 11.86 -13.95 -7.49
N LYS A 20 11.51 -15.18 -7.12
CA LYS A 20 10.14 -15.50 -6.77
C LYS A 20 9.77 -14.62 -5.58
N ALA A 21 8.60 -13.99 -5.66
CA ALA A 21 7.98 -13.35 -4.52
C ALA A 21 8.00 -14.30 -3.31
N LEU A 22 8.27 -13.75 -2.13
CA LEU A 22 8.24 -14.50 -0.89
C LEU A 22 6.81 -14.99 -0.65
N LYS A 23 6.65 -16.21 -0.13
CA LYS A 23 5.35 -16.67 0.36
C LYS A 23 5.08 -15.97 1.69
N LEU A 24 4.36 -14.84 1.64
CA LEU A 24 3.91 -14.09 2.80
C LEU A 24 2.39 -14.12 2.85
N ASP A 25 1.85 -14.22 4.06
CA ASP A 25 0.43 -14.00 4.27
C ASP A 25 0.08 -12.53 4.01
N SER A 26 -1.15 -12.29 3.54
CA SER A 26 -1.67 -10.93 3.39
C SER A 26 -1.79 -10.28 4.78
N PRO A 27 -1.50 -8.98 4.92
CA PRO A 27 -1.80 -8.25 6.13
C PRO A 27 -3.28 -8.33 6.50
N ASP A 28 -3.56 -8.28 7.81
CA ASP A 28 -4.92 -8.25 8.33
C ASP A 28 -5.63 -6.94 7.95
N PRO A 29 -6.97 -6.96 7.84
CA PRO A 29 -7.76 -5.75 7.65
C PRO A 29 -7.57 -4.71 8.75
N PHE A 30 -7.58 -3.44 8.37
CA PHE A 30 -7.57 -2.32 9.31
C PHE A 30 -8.98 -1.77 9.53
N ASN A 31 -9.37 -1.69 10.80
CA ASN A 31 -10.71 -1.28 11.24
C ASN A 31 -10.75 0.14 11.84
N GLY A 32 -9.70 0.96 11.69
CA GLY A 32 -9.70 2.33 12.20
C GLY A 32 -9.18 2.50 13.62
N GLN A 33 -8.69 1.44 14.26
CA GLN A 33 -8.08 1.51 15.60
C GLN A 33 -6.78 2.35 15.57
N PRO A 34 -6.71 3.47 16.30
CA PRO A 34 -5.54 4.35 16.25
C PRO A 34 -4.24 3.71 16.74
N ASP A 35 -4.32 2.88 17.78
CA ASP A 35 -3.17 2.14 18.34
C ASP A 35 -2.62 1.07 17.38
N LYS A 36 -3.37 0.74 16.31
CA LYS A 36 -2.98 -0.24 15.30
C LYS A 36 -2.45 0.37 14.01
N VAL A 37 -2.45 1.70 13.87
CA VAL A 37 -2.00 2.40 12.66
C VAL A 37 -0.58 2.00 12.28
N GLU A 38 0.36 2.09 13.21
CA GLU A 38 1.77 1.77 12.95
C GLU A 38 1.96 0.29 12.62
N ALA A 39 1.32 -0.60 13.39
CA ALA A 39 1.40 -2.04 13.16
C ALA A 39 0.89 -2.45 11.76
N PHE A 40 -0.22 -1.84 11.33
CA PHE A 40 -0.79 -2.05 10.00
C PHE A 40 0.13 -1.56 8.88
N LEU A 41 0.69 -0.36 9.00
CA LEU A 41 1.63 0.19 8.01
C LEU A 41 2.89 -0.66 7.90
N ASN A 42 3.43 -1.12 9.02
CA ASN A 42 4.60 -2.02 9.03
C ASN A 42 4.30 -3.36 8.34
N ALA A 43 3.13 -3.94 8.57
CA ALA A 43 2.71 -5.17 7.90
C ALA A 43 2.61 -4.98 6.38
N LEU A 44 2.07 -3.84 5.92
CA LEU A 44 2.02 -3.50 4.49
C LEU A 44 3.42 -3.35 3.88
N ILE A 45 4.33 -2.64 4.55
CA ILE A 45 5.71 -2.46 4.07
C ILE A 45 6.42 -3.81 3.91
N LEU A 46 6.29 -4.70 4.90
CA LEU A 46 6.86 -6.05 4.84
C LEU A 46 6.26 -6.87 3.69
N TYR A 47 4.93 -6.83 3.54
CA TYR A 47 4.25 -7.52 2.46
C TYR A 47 4.70 -7.02 1.08
N PHE A 48 4.68 -5.70 0.85
CA PHE A 48 5.11 -5.11 -0.42
C PHE A 48 6.57 -5.41 -0.74
N THR A 49 7.44 -5.38 0.27
CA THR A 49 8.86 -5.72 0.11
C THR A 49 9.01 -7.18 -0.32
N GLY A 50 8.31 -8.11 0.33
CA GLY A 50 8.39 -9.53 -0.01
C GLY A 50 7.70 -9.93 -1.32
N GLN A 51 6.66 -9.20 -1.73
CA GLN A 51 5.99 -9.37 -3.02
C GLN A 51 6.65 -8.58 -4.16
N GLU A 52 7.72 -7.82 -3.89
CA GLU A 52 8.35 -6.90 -4.83
C GLU A 52 7.38 -5.86 -5.46
N ILE A 53 6.34 -5.46 -4.72
CA ILE A 53 5.39 -4.42 -5.13
C ILE A 53 6.06 -3.06 -4.93
N ARG A 54 6.42 -2.41 -6.05
CA ARG A 54 7.16 -1.14 -6.08
C ARG A 54 6.36 0.06 -6.55
N ASP A 55 5.29 -0.20 -7.30
CA ASP A 55 4.42 0.82 -7.84
C ASP A 55 3.53 1.40 -6.74
N ASP A 56 3.50 2.72 -6.62
CA ASP A 56 2.78 3.39 -5.54
C ASP A 56 1.26 3.25 -5.70
N ASP A 57 0.75 3.28 -6.93
CA ASP A 57 -0.68 3.09 -7.19
C ASP A 57 -1.13 1.69 -6.73
N GLN A 58 -0.35 0.65 -7.06
CA GLN A 58 -0.60 -0.71 -6.57
C GLN A 58 -0.59 -0.80 -5.04
N ARG A 59 0.35 -0.13 -4.38
CA ARG A 59 0.42 -0.12 -2.91
C ARG A 59 -0.80 0.57 -2.30
N ILE A 60 -1.19 1.71 -2.84
CA ILE A 60 -2.34 2.48 -2.38
C ILE A 60 -3.64 1.69 -2.57
N ILE A 61 -3.86 1.12 -3.76
CA ILE A 61 -5.03 0.30 -4.05
C ILE A 61 -5.11 -0.90 -3.11
N PHE A 62 -3.99 -1.61 -2.91
CA PHE A 62 -3.93 -2.75 -2.01
C PHE A 62 -4.24 -2.34 -0.57
N ALA A 63 -3.58 -1.30 -0.06
CA ALA A 63 -3.82 -0.80 1.28
C ALA A 63 -5.30 -0.41 1.49
N LEU A 64 -5.89 0.34 0.56
CA LEU A 64 -7.30 0.72 0.61
C LEU A 64 -8.23 -0.50 0.60
N SER A 65 -7.88 -1.60 -0.07
CA SER A 65 -8.70 -2.83 -0.06
C SER A 65 -8.78 -3.49 1.32
N LEU A 66 -7.79 -3.24 2.18
CA LEU A 66 -7.72 -3.79 3.54
C LEU A 66 -8.34 -2.87 4.58
N VAL A 67 -8.60 -1.60 4.27
CA VAL A 67 -9.26 -0.66 5.19
C VAL A 67 -10.78 -0.85 5.11
N LYS A 68 -11.39 -1.37 6.19
CA LYS A 68 -12.83 -1.66 6.25
C LYS A 68 -13.38 -1.70 7.68
N GLY A 69 -14.63 -1.30 7.84
CA GLY A 69 -15.36 -1.39 9.11
C GLY A 69 -14.94 -0.33 10.13
N GLY A 70 -14.86 -0.74 11.40
CA GLY A 70 -14.57 0.13 12.55
C GLY A 70 -15.79 0.60 13.31
N ALA A 71 -15.55 1.20 14.49
CA ALA A 71 -16.59 1.87 15.26
C ALA A 71 -17.24 2.96 14.41
N GLY A 72 -18.57 2.94 14.27
CA GLY A 72 -19.29 3.85 13.39
C GLY A 72 -18.88 3.79 11.91
N ASN A 73 -18.26 2.69 11.46
CA ASN A 73 -17.69 2.53 10.11
C ASN A 73 -16.63 3.58 9.72
N ILE A 74 -15.90 4.14 10.70
CA ILE A 74 -14.91 5.20 10.46
C ILE A 74 -13.86 4.84 9.39
N ALA A 75 -13.38 3.59 9.39
CA ALA A 75 -12.37 3.15 8.43
C ALA A 75 -12.98 2.92 7.04
N GLY A 76 -14.15 2.26 6.99
CA GLY A 76 -14.88 2.04 5.74
C GLY A 76 -15.21 3.36 5.04
N SER A 77 -15.79 4.31 5.76
CA SER A 77 -16.15 5.63 5.22
C SER A 77 -14.95 6.42 4.71
N TRP A 78 -13.81 6.36 5.40
CA TRP A 78 -12.57 6.98 4.90
C TRP A 78 -12.07 6.30 3.62
N ALA A 79 -12.04 4.96 3.59
CA ALA A 79 -11.59 4.21 2.42
C ALA A 79 -12.49 4.46 1.19
N ASP A 80 -13.81 4.54 1.38
CA ASP A 80 -14.75 4.85 0.31
C ASP A 80 -14.54 6.26 -0.25
N LEU A 81 -14.27 7.24 0.62
CA LEU A 81 -13.92 8.59 0.18
C LEU A 81 -12.65 8.59 -0.67
N GLN A 82 -11.60 7.91 -0.23
CA GLN A 82 -10.34 7.82 -1.00
C GLN A 82 -10.55 7.14 -2.35
N ARG A 83 -11.29 6.03 -2.40
CA ARG A 83 -11.63 5.34 -3.67
C ARG A 83 -12.42 6.24 -4.61
N LYS A 84 -13.37 7.01 -4.07
CA LYS A 84 -14.14 7.97 -4.86
C LYS A 84 -13.24 9.05 -5.47
N LEU A 85 -12.34 9.62 -4.67
CA LEU A 85 -11.34 10.57 -5.16
C LEU A 85 -10.49 9.95 -6.28
N ILE A 86 -10.02 8.71 -6.11
CA ILE A 86 -9.25 8.01 -7.15
C ILE A 86 -10.03 7.88 -8.46
N VAL A 87 -11.29 7.45 -8.40
CA VAL A 87 -12.13 7.28 -9.60
C VAL A 87 -12.37 8.62 -10.29
N GLU A 88 -12.63 9.68 -9.51
CA GLU A 88 -12.83 11.04 -10.03
C GLU A 88 -11.55 11.63 -10.63
N PHE A 89 -10.40 11.44 -9.98
CA PHE A 89 -9.10 11.92 -10.45
C PHE A 89 -8.58 11.17 -11.68
N ASN A 90 -8.82 9.86 -11.80
CA ASN A 90 -8.40 9.08 -12.97
C ASN A 90 -9.23 9.39 -14.22
N GLY A 91 -10.41 10.00 -14.07
CA GLY A 91 -11.21 10.50 -15.19
C GLY A 91 -10.93 11.96 -15.57
N ALA A 92 -10.06 12.67 -14.83
CA ALA A 92 -9.89 14.12 -14.99
C ALA A 92 -8.86 14.47 -16.09
N PRO A 93 -9.10 15.50 -16.93
CA PRO A 93 -8.13 15.97 -17.94
C PRO A 93 -6.79 16.44 -17.35
N THR A 94 -6.78 16.76 -16.06
CA THR A 94 -5.62 17.25 -15.30
C THR A 94 -4.70 16.13 -14.81
N ASN A 95 -5.08 14.86 -14.96
CA ASN A 95 -4.24 13.70 -14.64
C ASN A 95 -4.02 12.81 -15.87
N PRO A 96 -3.25 13.28 -16.87
CA PRO A 96 -3.06 12.55 -18.13
C PRO A 96 -2.35 11.20 -17.95
N ASN A 97 -1.72 10.95 -16.80
CA ASN A 97 -0.98 9.72 -16.51
C ASN A 97 -1.77 8.74 -15.63
N GLY A 98 -2.94 9.13 -15.10
CA GLY A 98 -3.77 8.28 -14.24
C GLY A 98 -3.11 7.85 -12.93
N HIS A 99 -2.10 8.59 -12.47
CA HIS A 99 -1.36 8.29 -11.24
C HIS A 99 -2.18 8.73 -10.02
N ILE A 100 -2.36 7.84 -9.05
CA ILE A 100 -3.23 8.07 -7.89
C ILE A 100 -2.57 9.01 -6.88
N GLY A 101 -1.27 8.83 -6.67
CA GLY A 101 -0.52 9.56 -5.66
C GLY A 101 0.71 8.77 -5.22
N THR A 102 1.52 9.37 -4.36
CA THR A 102 2.70 8.67 -3.84
C THR A 102 2.36 7.89 -2.58
N TRP A 103 3.07 6.80 -2.33
CA TRP A 103 2.92 6.02 -1.11
C TRP A 103 3.21 6.87 0.14
N ALA A 104 4.17 7.79 0.05
CA ALA A 104 4.50 8.72 1.13
C ALA A 104 3.32 9.66 1.49
N GLN A 105 2.60 10.16 0.48
CA GLN A 105 1.42 10.98 0.70
C GLN A 105 0.30 10.15 1.37
N PHE A 106 0.06 8.94 0.87
CA PHE A 106 -0.91 8.02 1.47
C PHE A 106 -0.62 7.75 2.96
N VAL A 107 0.63 7.42 3.29
CA VAL A 107 1.03 7.16 4.69
C VAL A 107 0.78 8.40 5.57
N THR A 108 1.09 9.59 5.05
CA THR A 108 0.85 10.86 5.76
C THR A 108 -0.64 11.07 6.03
N ASP A 109 -1.48 10.95 5.00
CA ASP A 109 -2.93 11.19 5.11
C ASP A 109 -3.62 10.13 5.98
N PHE A 110 -3.22 8.86 5.83
CA PHE A 110 -3.71 7.75 6.65
C PHE A 110 -3.39 7.95 8.12
N THR A 111 -2.13 8.25 8.43
CA THR A 111 -1.67 8.48 9.81
C THR A 111 -2.36 9.68 10.41
N ALA A 112 -2.43 10.80 9.68
CA ALA A 112 -3.09 12.01 10.13
C ALA A 112 -4.56 11.74 10.45
N TYR A 113 -5.30 11.04 9.58
CA TYR A 113 -6.72 10.78 9.81
C TYR A 113 -6.97 9.92 11.06
N PHE A 114 -6.31 8.76 11.15
CA PHE A 114 -6.63 7.79 12.22
C PHE A 114 -5.99 8.16 13.57
N GLN A 115 -4.83 8.82 13.60
CA GLN A 115 -4.26 9.30 14.87
C GLN A 115 -4.96 10.57 15.38
N TYR A 116 -5.36 11.49 14.49
CA TYR A 116 -6.11 12.68 14.88
C TYR A 116 -7.49 12.34 15.45
N ASN A 117 -8.20 11.38 14.86
CA ASN A 117 -9.52 10.96 15.38
C ASN A 117 -9.41 10.35 16.80
N SER A 118 -8.31 9.68 17.13
CA SER A 118 -8.02 9.22 18.51
C SER A 118 -8.04 10.35 19.53
N SER A 119 -7.39 11.48 19.18
CA SER A 119 -7.26 12.63 20.09
C SER A 119 -8.57 13.35 20.36
N LYS A 120 -9.53 13.29 19.41
CA LYS A 120 -10.86 13.89 19.59
C LYS A 120 -11.74 13.06 20.52
N ASP A 121 -11.72 11.75 20.37
CA ASP A 121 -12.48 10.84 21.23
C ASP A 121 -12.00 10.93 22.69
N GLU A 122 -10.68 11.03 22.91
CA GLU A 122 -10.10 11.24 24.24
C GLU A 122 -10.49 12.59 24.87
N ALA A 123 -10.59 13.65 24.07
CA ALA A 123 -11.02 14.97 24.55
C ALA A 123 -12.51 14.99 24.94
N GLN A 124 -13.35 14.23 24.23
CA GLN A 124 -14.78 14.13 24.50
C GLN A 124 -15.13 13.23 25.69
N MET A 125 -14.30 12.23 26.01
CA MET A 125 -14.47 11.38 27.21
C MET A 125 -14.07 12.06 28.53
N LYS A 126 -13.39 13.22 28.47
CA LYS A 126 -12.92 13.97 29.64
C LYS A 126 -13.82 15.15 30.03
N LEU A 127 -14.99 15.30 29.41
CA LEU A 127 -16.04 16.26 29.78
C LEU A 127 -17.19 15.57 30.50
#